data_AF-A0A1I6MCV7-F1
#
_entry.id   AF-A0A1I6MCV7-F1
#
_cell.length_a   1.000
_cell.length_b   1.000
_cell.length_c   1.000
_cell.angle_alpha   90.00
_cell.angle_beta   90.00
_cell.angle_gamma   90.00
#
_symmetry.space_group_name_H-M   'P 1'
#
loop_
_entity.id
_entity.type
_entity.pdbx_description
1 polymer ?
#
loop_
_entity_poly.entity_id
_entity_poly.type
_entity_poly.pdbx_seq_one_letter_code
_entity_poly.pdbx_strand_id
1 'polypeptide(L)'
;MEDWQDMFSAVGYSLGTALAITAAICTPIYAIMLLILRLPALRASYTWKSPLLGMYWAAGTLSVLVFAGGMFLNYALSPLCGTDHVTEVASPDAKHKIVVYNFDCGATTDFSLLVSLLGSKQQLPKNKAANSLYSHYHQLPEANGIRKNFEVQWHDSSHVTVRIASYDGATPIKSQDGVVVSFENWPSPIPTAVSKSSKPKAQTPKP
;
A
#
# COMPACT_ATOMS: atom_id res chain seq x y z
N MET A 1 -13.69 16.97 -2.36
CA MET A 1 -14.95 16.44 -2.92
C MET A 1 -14.68 15.32 -3.93
N GLU A 2 -13.41 14.99 -4.22
CA GLU A 2 -12.99 13.95 -5.18
C GLU A 2 -12.99 12.51 -4.62
N ASP A 3 -13.05 12.30 -3.29
CA ASP A 3 -13.02 10.94 -2.70
C ASP A 3 -14.20 10.03 -3.09
N TRP A 4 -15.33 10.61 -3.51
CA TRP A 4 -16.53 9.83 -3.84
C TRP A 4 -16.40 9.08 -5.17
N GLN A 5 -15.69 9.65 -6.16
CA GLN A 5 -15.54 9.00 -7.48
C GLN A 5 -14.66 7.75 -7.42
N ASP A 6 -13.60 7.78 -6.61
CA ASP A 6 -12.75 6.61 -6.36
C ASP A 6 -13.46 5.52 -5.57
N MET A 7 -14.36 5.92 -4.67
CA MET A 7 -15.19 4.97 -3.92
C MET A 7 -16.18 4.26 -4.85
N PHE A 8 -16.82 4.97 -5.78
CA PHE A 8 -17.74 4.34 -6.75
C PHE A 8 -17.03 3.46 -7.77
N SER A 9 -15.82 3.82 -8.21
CA SER A 9 -15.05 2.98 -9.13
C SER A 9 -14.55 1.70 -8.43
N ALA A 10 -14.03 1.79 -7.21
CA ALA A 10 -13.64 0.62 -6.41
C ALA A 10 -14.83 -0.30 -6.08
N VAL A 11 -15.99 0.29 -5.77
CA VAL A 11 -17.24 -0.47 -5.57
C VAL A 11 -17.69 -1.12 -6.89
N GLY A 12 -17.58 -0.43 -8.02
CA GLY A 12 -17.93 -0.97 -9.34
C GLY A 12 -17.05 -2.16 -9.76
N TYR A 13 -15.74 -2.07 -9.55
CA TYR A 13 -14.81 -3.18 -9.83
C TYR A 13 -15.03 -4.38 -8.90
N SER A 14 -15.34 -4.15 -7.61
CA SER A 14 -15.63 -5.24 -6.67
C SER A 14 -17.00 -5.90 -6.92
N LEU A 15 -18.02 -5.13 -7.31
CA LEU A 15 -19.32 -5.70 -7.71
C LEU A 15 -19.21 -6.52 -8.99
N GLY A 16 -18.49 -6.03 -10.00
CA GLY A 16 -18.31 -6.71 -11.28
C GLY A 16 -17.59 -8.05 -11.12
N THR A 17 -16.51 -8.06 -10.33
CA THR A 17 -15.75 -9.29 -10.04
C THR A 17 -16.56 -10.27 -9.19
N ALA A 18 -17.30 -9.78 -8.18
CA ALA A 18 -18.18 -10.62 -7.37
C ALA A 18 -19.30 -11.26 -8.20
N LEU A 19 -19.92 -10.51 -9.12
CA LEU A 19 -20.96 -11.02 -10.03
C LEU A 19 -20.39 -12.04 -11.01
N ALA A 20 -19.20 -11.81 -11.55
CA ALA A 20 -18.53 -12.75 -12.46
C ALA A 20 -18.19 -14.07 -11.78
N ILE A 21 -17.65 -14.04 -10.55
CA ILE A 21 -17.35 -15.23 -9.76
C ILE A 21 -18.63 -15.98 -9.42
N THR A 22 -19.68 -15.26 -8.99
CA THR A 22 -20.97 -15.86 -8.66
C THR A 22 -21.59 -16.52 -9.89
N ALA A 23 -21.57 -15.84 -11.05
CA ALA A 23 -22.06 -16.41 -12.29
C ALA A 23 -21.27 -17.66 -12.70
N ALA A 24 -19.93 -17.63 -12.60
CA ALA A 24 -19.05 -18.75 -12.95
C ALA A 24 -19.26 -19.98 -12.06
N ILE A 25 -19.63 -19.80 -10.78
CA ILE A 25 -19.89 -20.91 -9.85
C ILE A 25 -21.35 -21.39 -9.99
N CYS A 26 -22.31 -20.47 -10.10
CA CYS A 26 -23.74 -20.83 -10.14
C CYS A 26 -24.17 -21.43 -11.47
N THR A 27 -23.59 -21.03 -12.62
CA THR A 27 -23.96 -21.59 -13.94
C THR A 27 -23.69 -23.09 -14.07
N PRO A 28 -22.51 -23.64 -13.72
CA PRO A 28 -22.29 -25.09 -13.83
C PRO A 28 -23.17 -25.87 -12.84
N ILE A 29 -23.39 -25.36 -11.62
CA ILE A 29 -24.29 -25.99 -10.65
C ILE A 29 -25.72 -26.03 -11.19
N TYR A 30 -26.20 -24.93 -11.79
CA TYR A 30 -27.53 -24.85 -12.39
C TYR A 30 -27.64 -25.77 -13.62
N ALA A 31 -26.61 -25.83 -14.46
CA ALA A 31 -26.58 -26.72 -15.63
C ALA A 31 -26.61 -28.21 -15.23
N ILE A 32 -25.84 -28.59 -14.20
CA ILE A 32 -25.84 -29.95 -13.64
C ILE A 32 -27.22 -30.27 -13.05
N MET A 33 -27.82 -29.35 -12.31
CA MET A 33 -29.20 -29.51 -11.81
C MET A 33 -30.22 -29.75 -12.93
N LEU A 34 -30.17 -28.96 -14.00
CA LEU A 34 -31.05 -29.13 -15.16
C LEU A 34 -30.83 -30.47 -15.87
N LEU A 35 -29.59 -30.96 -15.92
CA LEU A 35 -29.24 -32.27 -16.47
C LEU A 35 -29.82 -33.41 -15.63
N ILE A 36 -29.71 -33.33 -14.30
CA ILE A 36 -30.26 -34.36 -13.40
C ILE A 36 -31.81 -34.35 -13.47
N LEU A 37 -32.45 -33.19 -13.63
CA LEU A 37 -33.91 -33.07 -13.80
C LEU A 37 -34.46 -33.74 -15.08
N ARG A 38 -33.60 -34.00 -16.07
CA ARG A 38 -33.96 -34.71 -17.32
C ARG A 38 -33.88 -36.23 -17.20
N LEU A 39 -33.32 -36.79 -16.12
CA LEU A 39 -33.21 -38.23 -15.92
C LEU A 39 -34.44 -38.77 -15.16
N PRO A 40 -35.36 -39.50 -15.83
CA PRO A 40 -36.63 -39.95 -15.23
C PRO A 40 -36.43 -40.97 -14.09
N ALA A 41 -35.32 -41.71 -14.08
CA ALA A 41 -35.00 -42.71 -13.06
C ALA A 41 -34.72 -42.10 -11.67
N LEU A 42 -34.36 -40.81 -11.58
CA LEU A 42 -34.01 -40.14 -10.33
C LEU A 42 -35.18 -39.32 -9.72
N ARG A 43 -36.35 -39.27 -10.40
CA ARG A 43 -37.53 -38.52 -9.94
C ARG A 43 -38.31 -39.20 -8.81
N ALA A 44 -38.20 -40.52 -8.66
CA ALA A 44 -39.14 -41.30 -7.86
C ALA A 44 -38.83 -41.35 -6.35
N SER A 45 -37.62 -40.98 -5.91
CA SER A 45 -37.12 -41.37 -4.58
C SER A 45 -36.55 -40.22 -3.73
N TYR A 46 -36.62 -38.96 -4.16
CA TYR A 46 -36.00 -37.86 -3.42
C TYR A 46 -36.94 -36.65 -3.40
N THR A 47 -37.33 -36.19 -2.20
CA THR A 47 -38.18 -35.02 -1.98
C THR A 47 -37.30 -33.75 -2.03
N TRP A 48 -36.94 -33.31 -3.24
CA TRP A 48 -35.90 -32.31 -3.52
C TRP A 48 -36.11 -30.91 -2.89
N LYS A 49 -37.26 -30.62 -2.27
CA LYS A 49 -37.58 -29.27 -1.80
C LYS A 49 -36.83 -28.88 -0.52
N SER A 50 -36.52 -29.83 0.38
CA SER A 50 -35.85 -29.54 1.65
C SER A 50 -34.32 -29.37 1.56
N PRO A 51 -33.54 -30.19 0.83
CA PRO A 51 -32.09 -30.05 0.81
C PRO A 51 -31.61 -28.85 0.00
N LEU A 52 -32.35 -28.46 -1.05
CA LEU A 52 -31.99 -27.30 -1.87
C LEU A 52 -32.17 -25.99 -1.12
N LEU A 53 -33.27 -25.87 -0.36
CA LEU A 53 -33.50 -24.72 0.48
C LEU A 53 -32.38 -24.57 1.52
N GLY A 54 -31.96 -25.66 2.17
CA GLY A 54 -30.84 -25.66 3.12
C GLY A 54 -29.52 -25.22 2.48
N MET A 55 -29.24 -25.67 1.26
CA MET A 55 -28.03 -25.28 0.52
C MET A 55 -28.03 -23.78 0.17
N TYR A 56 -29.18 -23.22 -0.25
CA TYR A 56 -29.29 -21.77 -0.52
C TYR A 56 -29.11 -20.93 0.75
N TRP A 57 -29.66 -21.35 1.88
CA TRP A 57 -29.46 -20.67 3.17
C TRP A 57 -27.99 -20.71 3.61
N ALA A 58 -27.32 -21.86 3.48
CA ALA A 58 -25.91 -21.98 3.80
C ALA A 58 -25.03 -21.09 2.91
N ALA A 59 -25.28 -21.10 1.59
CA ALA A 59 -24.54 -20.27 0.64
C ALA A 59 -24.76 -18.76 0.87
N GLY A 60 -26.01 -18.36 1.11
CA GLY A 60 -26.34 -16.97 1.44
C GLY A 60 -25.68 -16.51 2.73
N THR A 61 -25.72 -17.33 3.78
CA THR A 61 -25.08 -17.02 5.07
C THR A 61 -23.57 -16.89 4.92
N LEU A 62 -22.92 -17.80 4.20
CA LEU A 62 -21.48 -17.74 3.94
C LEU A 62 -21.10 -16.48 3.15
N SER A 63 -21.87 -16.14 2.13
CA SER A 63 -21.63 -14.94 1.33
C SER A 63 -21.72 -13.66 2.17
N VAL A 64 -22.72 -13.55 3.04
CA VAL A 64 -22.86 -12.43 3.99
C VAL A 64 -21.69 -12.38 4.96
N LEU A 65 -21.25 -13.51 5.50
CA LEU A 65 -20.12 -13.56 6.44
C LEU A 65 -18.80 -13.15 5.77
N VAL A 66 -18.54 -13.61 4.54
CA VAL A 66 -17.33 -13.21 3.78
C VAL A 66 -17.37 -11.72 3.48
N PHE A 67 -18.51 -11.19 3.04
CA PHE A 67 -18.64 -9.77 2.73
C PHE A 67 -18.50 -8.89 3.99
N ALA A 68 -19.21 -9.21 5.07
CA ALA A 68 -19.13 -8.50 6.33
C ALA A 68 -17.73 -8.61 6.96
N GLY A 69 -17.12 -9.80 6.92
CA GLY A 69 -15.76 -10.01 7.38
C GLY A 69 -14.73 -9.22 6.57
N GLY A 70 -14.87 -9.19 5.25
CA GLY A 70 -14.02 -8.37 4.37
C GLY A 70 -14.15 -6.87 4.64
N MET A 71 -15.38 -6.37 4.80
CA MET A 71 -15.62 -4.98 5.19
C MET A 71 -15.05 -4.66 6.58
N PHE A 72 -15.23 -5.55 7.55
CA PHE A 72 -14.71 -5.39 8.90
C PHE A 72 -13.18 -5.37 8.91
N LEU A 73 -12.52 -6.29 8.21
CA LEU A 73 -11.07 -6.32 8.08
C LEU A 73 -10.55 -5.06 7.38
N ASN A 74 -11.21 -4.61 6.31
CA ASN A 74 -10.82 -3.36 5.64
C ASN A 74 -10.91 -2.16 6.59
N TYR A 75 -12.00 -2.06 7.36
CA TYR A 75 -12.19 -0.98 8.32
C TYR A 75 -11.21 -1.07 9.51
N ALA A 76 -10.95 -2.27 10.02
CA ALA A 76 -10.07 -2.50 11.17
C ALA A 76 -8.58 -2.37 10.82
N LEU A 77 -8.19 -2.70 9.58
CA LEU A 77 -6.80 -2.60 9.12
C LEU A 77 -6.47 -1.24 8.48
N SER A 78 -7.46 -0.47 8.00
CA SER A 78 -7.27 0.90 7.52
C SER A 78 -6.49 1.84 8.47
N PRO A 79 -6.70 1.81 9.81
CA PRO A 79 -5.91 2.62 10.74
C PRO A 79 -4.50 2.09 11.02
N LEU A 80 -4.10 0.93 10.48
CA LEU A 80 -2.73 0.42 10.61
C LEU A 80 -1.76 1.05 9.61
N CYS A 81 -2.27 1.69 8.57
CA CYS A 81 -1.49 2.53 7.67
C CYS A 81 -1.47 3.97 8.16
N GLY A 82 -0.28 4.47 8.47
CA GLY A 82 -0.07 5.78 9.03
C GLY A 82 1.12 6.50 8.40
N THR A 83 0.97 7.81 8.27
CA THR A 83 2.10 8.72 8.09
C THR A 83 2.64 9.15 9.45
N ASP A 84 3.91 8.89 9.70
CA ASP A 84 4.62 9.31 10.92
C ASP A 84 5.90 10.08 10.58
N HIS A 85 6.55 10.68 11.58
CA HIS A 85 7.82 11.40 11.43
C HIS A 85 7.82 12.49 10.33
N VAL A 86 6.83 13.37 10.40
CA VAL A 86 6.63 14.44 9.40
C VAL A 86 7.57 15.62 9.66
N THR A 87 8.47 15.88 8.71
CA THR A 87 9.29 17.10 8.67
C THR A 87 8.82 17.96 7.51
N GLU A 88 8.39 19.18 7.81
CA GLU A 88 7.92 20.15 6.82
C GLU A 88 8.92 21.31 6.68
N VAL A 89 9.28 21.65 5.44
CA VAL A 89 10.14 22.80 5.14
C VAL A 89 9.45 23.66 4.09
N ALA A 90 8.95 24.82 4.53
CA ALA A 90 8.26 25.77 3.67
C ALA A 90 9.20 26.44 2.66
N SER A 91 8.68 26.73 1.48
CA SER A 91 9.38 27.54 0.48
C SER A 91 9.54 28.99 0.97
N PRO A 92 10.51 29.76 0.45
CA PRO A 92 10.74 31.15 0.84
C PRO A 92 9.52 32.07 0.60
N ASP A 93 8.68 31.75 -0.38
CA ASP A 93 7.44 32.49 -0.69
C ASP A 93 6.20 31.94 0.05
N ALA A 94 6.39 30.92 0.89
CA ALA A 94 5.36 30.23 1.67
C ALA A 94 4.17 29.67 0.85
N LYS A 95 4.34 29.45 -0.47
CA LYS A 95 3.30 28.84 -1.32
C LYS A 95 3.38 27.32 -1.31
N HIS A 96 4.58 26.77 -1.21
CA HIS A 96 4.83 25.34 -1.23
C HIS A 96 5.56 24.90 0.04
N LYS A 97 5.57 23.60 0.28
CA LYS A 97 6.41 22.98 1.30
C LYS A 97 6.86 21.61 0.83
N ILE A 98 8.10 21.27 1.18
CA ILE A 98 8.57 19.89 1.09
C ILE A 98 8.21 19.20 2.39
N VAL A 99 7.62 18.01 2.26
CA VAL A 99 7.29 17.16 3.39
C VAL A 99 8.04 15.85 3.25
N VAL A 100 8.89 15.56 4.23
CA VAL A 100 9.60 14.28 4.38
C VAL A 100 8.91 13.52 5.50
N TYR A 101 8.46 12.30 5.24
CA TYR A 101 7.69 11.51 6.20
C TYR A 101 7.95 10.02 6.05
N ASN A 102 7.65 9.28 7.11
CA ASN A 102 7.59 7.84 7.10
C ASN A 102 6.17 7.39 6.74
N PHE A 103 6.04 6.40 5.87
CA PHE A 103 4.77 5.70 5.67
C PHE A 103 4.94 4.25 6.13
N ASP A 104 4.14 3.85 7.11
CA ASP A 104 4.16 2.51 7.71
C ASP A 104 2.74 1.93 7.73
N CYS A 105 2.59 0.72 7.20
CA CYS A 105 1.32 -0.03 7.14
C CYS A 105 1.25 -1.21 8.12
N GLY A 106 2.24 -1.33 9.02
CA GLY A 106 2.27 -2.33 10.07
C GLY A 106 2.59 -3.76 9.62
N ALA A 107 2.74 -4.63 10.63
CA ALA A 107 2.95 -6.09 10.72
C ALA A 107 3.74 -6.87 9.65
N THR A 108 3.60 -6.57 8.36
CA THR A 108 4.28 -7.26 7.25
C THR A 108 4.87 -6.33 6.19
N THR A 109 4.58 -5.02 6.24
CA THR A 109 5.18 -4.01 5.35
C THR A 109 6.20 -3.19 6.11
N ASP A 110 7.37 -2.97 5.53
CA ASP A 110 8.36 -2.11 6.15
C ASP A 110 8.08 -0.62 5.93
N PHE A 111 8.68 0.17 6.81
CA PHE A 111 8.75 1.62 6.75
C PHE A 111 9.45 2.10 5.48
N SER A 112 8.92 3.17 4.90
CA SER A 112 9.50 3.85 3.74
C SER A 112 9.63 5.34 4.00
N LEU A 113 10.79 5.90 3.66
CA LEU A 113 11.01 7.34 3.63
C LEU A 113 10.41 7.88 2.34
N LEU A 114 9.43 8.76 2.46
CA LEU A 114 8.80 9.43 1.33
C LEU A 114 9.09 10.92 1.38
N VAL A 115 9.25 11.53 0.20
CA VAL A 115 9.33 12.98 0.03
C VAL A 115 8.24 13.42 -0.92
N SER A 116 7.44 14.40 -0.51
CA SER A 116 6.38 14.99 -1.33
C SER A 116 6.47 16.50 -1.36
N LEU A 117 6.10 17.10 -2.49
CA LEU A 117 5.85 18.54 -2.60
C LEU A 117 4.35 18.77 -2.41
N LEU A 118 4.01 19.66 -1.47
CA LEU A 118 2.63 20.02 -1.16
C LEU A 118 2.45 21.53 -1.21
N GLY A 119 1.22 21.97 -1.46
CA GLY A 119 0.84 23.36 -1.18
C GLY A 119 0.98 23.67 0.31
N SER A 120 1.30 24.92 0.65
CA SER A 120 1.55 25.35 2.03
C SER A 120 0.42 25.00 3.02
N LYS A 121 -0.84 25.10 2.57
CA LYS A 121 -2.03 24.75 3.36
C LYS A 121 -2.52 23.31 3.18
N GLN A 122 -1.90 22.56 2.27
CA GLN A 122 -2.29 21.18 2.01
C GLN A 122 -1.77 20.29 3.16
N GLN A 123 -2.65 19.45 3.67
CA GLN A 123 -2.31 18.49 4.72
C GLN A 123 -1.89 17.17 4.09
N LEU A 124 -0.95 16.48 4.74
CA LEU A 124 -0.57 15.14 4.36
C LEU A 124 -1.73 14.17 4.71
N PRO A 125 -2.18 13.31 3.78
CA PRO A 125 -3.19 12.30 4.08
C PRO A 125 -2.65 11.30 5.11
N LYS A 126 -3.42 11.04 6.17
CA LYS A 126 -2.97 10.19 7.28
C LYS A 126 -2.83 8.70 6.90
N ASN A 127 -3.71 8.20 6.05
CA ASN A 127 -3.88 6.76 5.80
C ASN A 127 -3.52 6.36 4.36
N LYS A 128 -2.84 7.23 3.61
CA LYS A 128 -2.42 6.98 2.24
C LYS A 128 -1.08 7.67 2.00
N ALA A 129 -0.23 7.10 1.15
CA ALA A 129 0.93 7.81 0.64
C ALA A 129 0.45 9.00 -0.22
N ALA A 130 0.99 10.19 0.04
CA ALA A 130 0.83 11.32 -0.87
C ALA A 130 1.59 11.07 -2.19
N ASN A 131 1.40 11.97 -3.17
CA ASN A 131 2.13 11.92 -4.43
C ASN A 131 3.64 12.11 -4.20
N SER A 132 4.36 11.00 -4.05
CA SER A 132 5.76 11.01 -3.64
C SER A 132 6.68 11.28 -4.83
N LEU A 133 7.52 12.29 -4.67
CA LEU A 133 8.61 12.59 -5.58
C LEU A 133 9.77 11.63 -5.36
N TYR A 134 9.93 11.13 -4.14
CA TYR A 134 10.96 10.14 -3.80
C TYR A 134 10.41 9.15 -2.77
N SER A 135 10.86 7.90 -2.89
CA SER A 135 10.55 6.83 -1.96
C SER A 135 11.77 5.93 -1.79
N HIS A 136 12.16 5.66 -0.55
CA HIS A 136 13.19 4.67 -0.23
C HIS A 136 12.65 3.68 0.78
N TYR A 137 12.69 2.40 0.42
CA TYR A 137 12.25 1.31 1.28
C TYR A 137 13.26 1.08 2.42
N HIS A 138 12.81 0.63 3.59
CA HIS A 138 13.67 0.36 4.76
C HIS A 138 14.46 1.56 5.30
N GLN A 139 13.97 2.78 5.12
CA GLN A 139 14.63 3.98 5.65
C GLN A 139 13.65 4.80 6.48
N LEU A 140 14.01 5.09 7.74
CA LEU A 140 13.27 6.01 8.59
C LEU A 140 13.84 7.42 8.41
N PRO A 141 13.02 8.47 8.22
CA PRO A 141 13.52 9.84 8.14
C PRO A 141 14.03 10.32 9.51
N GLU A 142 15.30 10.70 9.57
CA GLU A 142 15.93 11.28 10.74
C GLU A 142 16.42 12.71 10.40
N ALA A 143 15.69 13.72 10.91
CA ALA A 143 15.99 15.12 10.63
C ALA A 143 17.14 15.69 11.48
N ASN A 144 17.38 15.10 12.66
CA ASN A 144 18.25 15.64 13.70
C ASN A 144 19.17 14.55 14.28
N GLY A 145 20.30 14.97 14.85
CA GLY A 145 21.22 14.09 15.57
C GLY A 145 22.28 13.42 14.68
N ILE A 146 23.00 12.46 15.28
CA ILE A 146 24.16 11.77 14.66
C ILE A 146 23.74 10.92 13.45
N ARG A 147 22.48 10.50 13.42
CA ARG A 147 21.88 9.64 12.41
C ARG A 147 21.07 10.42 11.36
N LYS A 148 21.20 11.77 11.33
CA LYS A 148 20.57 12.61 10.31
C LYS A 148 20.87 12.05 8.92
N ASN A 149 19.81 11.71 8.19
CA ASN A 149 19.93 11.02 6.91
C ASN A 149 19.23 11.74 5.75
N PHE A 150 18.70 12.93 6.00
CA PHE A 150 18.24 13.83 4.95
C PHE A 150 18.45 15.30 5.31
N GLU A 151 18.45 16.16 4.30
CA GLU A 151 18.40 17.62 4.44
C GLU A 151 17.63 18.23 3.27
N VAL A 152 16.84 19.26 3.57
CA VAL A 152 16.10 20.01 2.56
C VAL A 152 16.63 21.44 2.55
N GLN A 153 17.04 21.91 1.38
CA GLN A 153 17.49 23.28 1.17
C GLN A 153 16.73 23.91 0.01
N TRP A 154 15.95 24.95 0.29
CA TRP A 154 15.38 25.79 -0.74
C TRP A 154 16.44 26.78 -1.25
N HIS A 155 16.66 26.82 -2.56
CA HIS A 155 17.52 27.83 -3.18
C HIS A 155 16.72 29.09 -3.54
N ASP A 156 15.50 28.89 -4.03
CA ASP A 156 14.51 29.94 -4.33
C ASP A 156 13.08 29.36 -4.23
N SER A 157 12.04 30.08 -4.64
CA SER A 157 10.64 29.61 -4.57
C SER A 157 10.29 28.48 -5.56
N SER A 158 11.17 28.21 -6.52
CA SER A 158 11.01 27.24 -7.62
C SER A 158 12.09 26.17 -7.65
N HIS A 159 13.16 26.28 -6.87
CA HIS A 159 14.25 25.28 -6.83
C HIS A 159 14.52 24.83 -5.41
N VAL A 160 14.45 23.53 -5.18
CA VAL A 160 14.76 22.89 -3.91
C VAL A 160 15.65 21.69 -4.13
N THR A 161 16.63 21.56 -3.24
CA THR A 161 17.53 20.42 -3.21
C THR A 161 17.22 19.60 -1.97
N VAL A 162 16.92 18.32 -2.18
CA VAL A 162 16.69 17.34 -1.13
C VAL A 162 17.86 16.37 -1.14
N ARG A 163 18.70 16.46 -0.12
CA ARG A 163 19.84 15.56 0.04
C ARG A 163 19.41 14.38 0.89
N ILE A 164 19.65 13.16 0.43
CA ILE A 164 19.22 11.93 1.13
C ILE A 164 20.40 10.96 1.16
N ALA A 165 20.64 10.33 2.31
CA ALA A 165 21.62 9.26 2.42
C ALA A 165 21.02 8.02 1.76
N SER A 166 21.29 7.83 0.47
CA SER A 166 20.82 6.69 -0.33
C SER A 166 22.01 5.85 -0.80
N TYR A 167 21.88 4.53 -0.71
CA TYR A 167 22.92 3.58 -1.14
C TYR A 167 22.86 3.28 -2.64
N ASP A 168 21.74 3.56 -3.31
CA ASP A 168 21.49 3.17 -4.71
C ASP A 168 21.74 4.31 -5.73
N GLY A 169 22.28 5.44 -5.27
CA GLY A 169 22.51 6.63 -6.08
C GLY A 169 21.26 7.50 -6.22
N ALA A 170 21.41 8.80 -5.98
CA ALA A 170 20.32 9.76 -6.16
C ALA A 170 19.85 9.77 -7.62
N THR A 171 18.53 9.65 -7.83
CA THR A 171 17.85 9.70 -9.13
C THR A 171 16.90 10.90 -9.19
N PRO A 172 16.31 11.20 -10.37
CA PRO A 172 16.48 12.43 -11.15
C PRO A 172 15.81 13.70 -10.56
N ILE A 173 16.15 14.84 -11.17
CA ILE A 173 15.41 16.10 -11.03
C ILE A 173 13.94 15.87 -11.42
N LYS A 174 13.01 16.19 -10.53
CA LYS A 174 11.56 16.12 -10.80
C LYS A 174 10.97 17.53 -10.78
N SER A 175 10.00 17.81 -11.63
CA SER A 175 9.25 19.06 -11.59
C SER A 175 7.78 18.78 -11.30
N GLN A 176 7.23 19.51 -10.34
CA GLN A 176 5.82 19.45 -9.97
C GLN A 176 5.36 20.87 -9.61
N ASP A 177 4.20 21.29 -10.13
CA ASP A 177 3.61 22.61 -9.85
C ASP A 177 4.55 23.80 -10.12
N GLY A 178 5.45 23.66 -11.11
CA GLY A 178 6.45 24.67 -11.44
C GLY A 178 7.66 24.75 -10.49
N VAL A 179 7.73 23.84 -9.50
CA VAL A 179 8.89 23.67 -8.62
C VAL A 179 9.76 22.53 -9.13
N VAL A 180 11.05 22.76 -9.23
CA VAL A 180 12.10 21.80 -9.56
C VAL A 180 12.70 21.26 -8.26
N VAL A 181 12.61 19.94 -8.09
CA VAL A 181 13.11 19.20 -6.93
C VAL A 181 14.29 18.35 -7.38
N SER A 182 15.48 18.70 -6.91
CA SER A 182 16.73 17.97 -7.17
C SER A 182 17.03 17.05 -6.00
N PHE A 183 17.32 15.78 -6.29
CA PHE A 183 17.78 14.82 -5.29
C PHE A 183 19.30 14.64 -5.39
N GLU A 184 19.99 14.83 -4.28
CA GLU A 184 21.44 14.63 -4.18
C GLU A 184 21.76 13.58 -3.11
N ASN A 185 22.89 12.89 -3.28
CA ASN A 185 23.38 12.00 -2.24
C ASN A 185 23.90 12.81 -1.06
N TRP A 186 23.35 12.55 0.13
CA TRP A 186 23.92 13.05 1.37
C TRP A 186 25.21 12.27 1.67
N PRO A 187 26.33 12.94 1.98
CA PRO A 187 27.53 12.25 2.42
C PRO A 187 27.19 11.51 3.73
N SER A 188 27.24 10.18 3.71
CA SER A 188 27.03 9.38 4.92
C SER A 188 27.98 9.86 6.02
N PRO A 189 27.50 10.29 7.20
CA PRO A 189 28.36 10.67 8.31
C PRO A 189 29.12 9.46 8.89
N ILE A 190 28.75 8.24 8.51
CA ILE A 190 29.39 7.00 8.95
C ILE A 190 30.48 6.63 7.93
N PRO A 191 31.77 6.66 8.30
CA PRO A 191 32.82 6.08 7.49
C PRO A 191 32.47 4.62 7.21
N THR A 192 32.61 4.19 5.96
CA THR A 192 32.30 2.85 5.44
C THR A 192 33.19 1.72 6.02
N ALA A 193 33.63 1.84 7.27
CA ALA A 193 34.59 0.96 7.93
C ALA A 193 33.99 -0.33 8.50
N VAL A 194 32.70 -0.60 8.30
CA VAL A 194 32.07 -1.87 8.75
C VAL A 194 31.42 -2.61 7.58
N SER A 195 32.23 -2.97 6.59
CA SER A 195 31.87 -3.99 5.61
C SER A 195 33.08 -4.89 5.37
N LYS A 196 33.30 -5.82 6.31
CA LYS A 196 33.83 -7.19 6.12
C LYS A 196 34.03 -7.84 7.49
N SER A 197 32.93 -8.19 8.16
CA SER A 197 33.00 -9.32 9.10
C SER A 197 32.92 -10.60 8.26
N SER A 198 34.07 -11.02 7.74
CA SER A 198 34.21 -12.35 7.18
C SER A 198 33.96 -13.36 8.30
N LYS A 199 32.83 -14.05 8.24
CA LYS A 199 32.53 -15.24 9.03
C LYS A 199 33.78 -16.16 9.01
N PRO A 200 34.40 -16.52 10.15
CA PRO A 200 35.47 -17.51 10.14
C PRO A 200 34.88 -18.84 9.65
N LYS A 201 35.43 -19.33 8.53
CA LYS A 201 35.13 -20.65 7.98
C LYS A 201 35.68 -21.66 9.00
N ALA A 202 34.80 -22.33 9.73
CA ALA A 202 35.18 -23.41 10.64
C ALA A 202 35.94 -24.49 9.84
N GLN A 203 37.22 -24.66 10.13
CA GLN A 203 38.00 -25.81 9.68
C GLN A 203 37.60 -27.00 10.53
N THR A 204 36.94 -27.98 9.92
CA THR A 204 36.79 -29.33 10.45
C THR A 204 38.17 -29.99 10.58
N PRO A 205 38.52 -30.59 11.74
CA PRO A 205 39.72 -31.39 11.86
C PRO A 205 39.60 -32.64 11.00
N LYS A 206 40.68 -32.95 10.27
CA LYS A 206 40.81 -34.18 9.46
C LYS A 206 41.23 -35.33 10.40
N PRO A 207 40.69 -36.55 10.21
CA PRO A 207 40.99 -37.71 11.05
C PRO A 207 42.45 -38.18 10.94
#